data_AF-A0A0C9VTS3-F1
#
_entry.id   AF-A0A0C9VTS3-F1
#
_cell.length_a   1.000
_cell.length_b   1.000
_cell.length_c   1.000
_cell.angle_alpha   90.00
_cell.angle_beta   90.00
_cell.angle_gamma   90.00
#
_symmetry.space_group_name_H-M   'P 1'
#
loop_
_entity.id
_entity.type
_entity.pdbx_description
1 polymer ?
#
loop_
_entity_poly.entity_id
_entity_poly.type
_entity_poly.pdbx_seq_one_letter_code
_entity_poly.pdbx_strand_id
1 'polypeptide(L)'
;MDPPLYLAEESVLGPTALARLLVVLAQRQTLDTIQGLKKAPSGLSSSTSLNHIQQITHPDIIRRFLTIALERVRAATAKGRERVRKEKLDEARLIFTSAAELAAALVAFDTHTQGLYSKEMRGARKELVLALGNASEMALRRKHFQQALNFGHGAVTVAENIPAAEALDPNNVEKNRRRVRLAQLSMV
;
A
#
# COMPACT_ATOMS: atom_id res chain seq x y z
N MET A 1 -0.98 -32.34 2.13
CA MET A 1 -0.29 -31.44 1.19
C MET A 1 -0.50 -30.04 1.73
N ASP A 2 0.54 -29.45 2.30
CA ASP A 2 0.45 -28.07 2.79
C ASP A 2 0.25 -27.13 1.60
N PRO A 3 -0.58 -26.09 1.73
CA PRO A 3 -0.73 -25.10 0.67
C PRO A 3 0.62 -24.43 0.41
N PRO A 4 1.01 -24.20 -0.85
CA PRO A 4 2.27 -23.55 -1.17
C PRO A 4 2.36 -22.18 -0.48
N LEU A 5 3.49 -21.93 0.17
CA LEU A 5 3.83 -20.62 0.75
C LEU A 5 4.11 -19.65 -0.39
N TYR A 6 3.13 -18.80 -0.69
CA TYR A 6 3.32 -17.70 -1.60
C TYR A 6 3.88 -16.51 -0.82
N LEU A 7 5.14 -16.16 -1.07
CA LEU A 7 5.78 -14.96 -0.55
C LEU A 7 5.55 -13.79 -1.51
N ALA A 8 5.33 -12.61 -0.96
CA ALA A 8 5.24 -11.39 -1.76
C ALA A 8 6.56 -11.16 -2.51
N GLU A 9 6.47 -10.64 -3.72
CA GLU A 9 7.67 -10.34 -4.51
C GLU A 9 8.50 -9.27 -3.81
N GLU A 10 9.83 -9.42 -3.84
CA GLU A 10 10.77 -8.42 -3.33
C GLU A 10 10.52 -7.04 -3.93
N SER A 11 10.02 -7.03 -5.17
CA SER A 11 9.62 -5.84 -5.91
C SER A 11 8.54 -5.00 -5.20
N VAL A 12 7.83 -5.56 -4.22
CA VAL A 12 6.82 -4.87 -3.40
C VAL A 12 7.26 -4.82 -1.93
N LEU A 13 7.85 -5.88 -1.38
CA LEU A 13 8.28 -5.94 0.02
C LEU A 13 9.32 -4.87 0.39
N GLY A 14 10.40 -4.76 -0.39
CA GLY A 14 11.45 -3.78 -0.14
C GLY A 14 10.93 -2.33 -0.15
N PRO A 15 10.20 -1.92 -1.19
CA PRO A 15 9.55 -0.61 -1.22
C PRO A 15 8.55 -0.40 -0.06
N THR A 16 7.84 -1.43 0.36
CA THR A 16 6.88 -1.32 1.48
C THR A 16 7.60 -1.03 2.79
N ALA A 17 8.71 -1.73 3.05
CA ALA A 17 9.54 -1.49 4.23
C ALA A 17 10.11 -0.06 4.23
N LEU A 18 10.65 0.41 3.10
CA LEU A 18 11.15 1.78 2.98
C LEU A 18 10.04 2.82 3.16
N ALA A 19 8.87 2.63 2.54
CA ALA A 19 7.72 3.54 2.73
C ALA A 19 7.30 3.59 4.21
N ARG A 20 7.20 2.45 4.89
CA ARG A 20 6.86 2.40 6.33
C ARG A 20 7.92 3.09 7.20
N LEU A 21 9.21 2.96 6.87
CA LEU A 21 10.26 3.70 7.56
C LEU A 21 10.07 5.22 7.40
N LEU A 22 9.84 5.69 6.17
CA LEU A 22 9.59 7.10 5.88
C LEU A 22 8.33 7.61 6.59
N VAL A 23 7.26 6.80 6.67
CA VAL A 23 6.05 7.11 7.47
C VAL A 23 6.40 7.37 8.92
N VAL A 24 7.19 6.50 9.56
CA VAL A 24 7.57 6.67 10.98
C VAL A 24 8.39 7.95 11.17
N LEU A 25 9.30 8.27 10.24
CA LEU A 25 10.08 9.52 10.29
C LEU A 25 9.19 10.76 10.12
N ALA A 26 8.23 10.73 9.19
CA ALA A 26 7.27 11.80 8.99
C ALA A 26 6.35 11.98 10.21
N GLN A 27 5.81 10.88 10.74
CA GLN A 27 4.94 10.89 11.93
C GLN A 27 5.65 11.48 13.16
N ARG A 28 6.96 11.25 13.29
CA ARG A 28 7.78 11.81 14.37
C ARG A 28 8.29 13.21 14.09
N GLN A 29 7.93 13.81 12.95
CA GLN A 29 8.38 15.14 12.51
C GLN A 29 9.92 15.24 12.44
N THR A 30 10.60 14.13 12.19
CA THR A 30 12.07 14.11 12.11
C THR A 30 12.57 14.17 10.68
N LEU A 31 11.75 13.81 9.70
CA LEU A 31 12.15 13.67 8.30
C LEU A 31 12.90 14.92 7.76
N ASP A 32 12.36 16.10 8.01
CA ASP A 32 12.91 17.36 7.47
C ASP A 32 14.20 17.81 8.16
N THR A 33 14.44 17.31 9.39
CA THR A 33 15.63 17.65 10.18
C THR A 33 16.86 16.83 9.80
N ILE A 34 16.66 15.66 9.18
CA ILE A 34 17.72 14.67 8.94
C ILE A 34 18.83 15.24 8.04
N GLN A 35 18.46 16.02 7.03
CA GLN A 35 19.43 16.65 6.12
C GLN A 35 20.34 17.66 6.84
N GLY A 36 19.88 18.25 7.95
CA GLY A 36 20.66 19.19 8.75
C GLY A 36 21.57 18.53 9.80
N LEU A 37 21.48 17.22 10.00
CA LEU A 37 22.32 16.53 10.98
C LEU A 37 23.80 16.61 10.58
N LYS A 38 24.65 17.06 11.51
CA LYS A 38 26.12 17.09 11.35
C LYS A 38 26.82 15.88 11.96
N LYS A 39 26.12 15.16 12.84
CA LYS A 39 26.64 13.99 13.57
C LYS A 39 25.61 12.87 13.53
N ALA A 40 26.12 11.65 13.38
CA ALA A 40 25.33 10.43 13.40
C ALA A 40 24.57 10.28 14.74
N PRO A 41 23.26 9.97 14.73
CA PRO A 41 22.50 9.61 15.93
C PRO A 41 23.15 8.47 16.72
N SER A 42 22.99 8.49 18.05
CA SER A 42 23.43 7.40 18.92
C SER A 42 22.70 6.11 18.60
N GLY A 43 23.40 4.97 18.68
CA GLY A 43 22.80 3.65 18.46
C GLY A 43 22.70 3.25 16.98
N LEU A 44 23.38 3.96 16.08
CA LEU A 44 23.53 3.50 14.71
C LEU A 44 24.37 2.22 14.62
N SER A 45 23.93 1.30 13.77
CA SER A 45 24.71 0.12 13.39
C SER A 45 26.05 0.53 12.78
N SER A 46 27.10 -0.24 13.03
CA SER A 46 28.41 -0.04 12.39
C SER A 46 28.36 -0.16 10.85
N SER A 47 27.34 -0.82 10.30
CA SER A 47 27.10 -0.93 8.86
C SER A 47 26.33 0.26 8.25
N THR A 48 25.87 1.22 9.07
CA THR A 48 25.07 2.35 8.62
C THR A 48 25.78 3.67 8.93
N SER A 49 25.76 4.60 7.99
CA SER A 49 26.35 5.93 8.16
C SER A 49 25.26 7.01 8.12
N LEU A 50 25.57 8.19 8.68
CA LEU A 50 24.71 9.36 8.53
C LEU A 50 24.45 9.69 7.05
N ASN A 51 25.49 9.56 6.20
CA ASN A 51 25.37 9.78 4.76
C ASN A 51 24.33 8.86 4.12
N HIS A 52 24.27 7.58 4.51
CA HIS A 52 23.25 6.66 4.01
C HIS A 52 21.84 7.12 4.41
N ILE A 53 21.65 7.56 5.65
CA ILE A 53 20.35 8.04 6.15
C ILE A 53 19.94 9.31 5.40
N GLN A 54 20.87 10.25 5.25
CA GLN A 54 20.64 11.49 4.49
C GLN A 54 20.31 11.19 3.04
N GLN A 55 20.98 10.23 2.41
CA GLN A 55 20.68 9.82 1.04
C GLN A 55 19.26 9.26 0.90
N ILE A 56 18.86 8.28 1.72
CA ILE A 56 17.53 7.65 1.60
C ILE A 56 16.38 8.57 2.00
N THR A 57 16.66 9.62 2.78
CA THR A 57 15.68 10.64 3.19
C THR A 57 15.79 11.94 2.41
N HIS A 58 16.67 12.02 1.40
CA HIS A 58 16.80 13.22 0.59
C HIS A 58 15.51 13.47 -0.19
N PRO A 59 14.96 14.69 -0.24
CA PRO A 59 13.67 14.97 -0.88
C PRO A 59 13.56 14.46 -2.31
N ASP A 60 14.61 14.61 -3.13
CA ASP A 60 14.62 14.12 -4.51
C ASP A 60 14.62 12.59 -4.61
N ILE A 61 15.29 11.92 -3.68
CA ILE A 61 15.31 10.46 -3.60
C ILE A 61 13.92 9.96 -3.18
N ILE A 62 13.29 10.64 -2.22
CA ILE A 62 11.91 10.35 -1.81
C ILE A 62 10.96 10.52 -3.00
N ARG A 63 10.98 11.65 -3.72
CA ARG A 63 10.11 11.87 -4.89
C ARG A 63 10.24 10.78 -5.94
N ARG A 64 11.49 10.42 -6.27
CA ARG A 64 11.79 9.35 -7.23
C ARG A 64 11.27 8.00 -6.72
N PHE A 65 11.52 7.69 -5.45
CA PHE A 65 11.05 6.47 -4.81
C PHE A 65 9.52 6.36 -4.85
N LEU A 66 8.79 7.42 -4.47
CA LEU A 66 7.32 7.42 -4.44
C LEU A 66 6.72 7.18 -5.82
N THR A 67 7.28 7.81 -6.85
CA THR A 67 6.86 7.63 -8.25
C THR A 67 7.00 6.16 -8.66
N ILE A 68 8.18 5.57 -8.44
CA ILE A 68 8.47 4.17 -8.77
C ILE A 68 7.60 3.21 -7.93
N ALA A 69 7.38 3.51 -6.65
CA ALA A 69 6.56 2.69 -5.76
C ALA A 69 5.11 2.65 -6.24
N LEU A 70 4.54 3.79 -6.66
CA LEU A 70 3.19 3.85 -7.21
C LEU A 70 3.07 3.07 -8.53
N GLU A 71 4.07 3.16 -9.42
CA GLU A 71 4.12 2.33 -10.63
C GLU A 71 4.13 0.83 -10.31
N ARG A 72 4.88 0.43 -9.27
CA ARG A 72 4.90 -0.97 -8.78
C ARG A 72 3.55 -1.40 -8.24
N VAL A 73 2.83 -0.55 -7.50
CA VAL A 73 1.44 -0.84 -7.07
C VAL A 73 0.53 -1.08 -8.29
N ARG A 74 0.60 -0.22 -9.30
CA ARG A 74 -0.20 -0.36 -10.54
C ARG A 74 0.12 -1.65 -11.28
N ALA A 75 1.41 -1.96 -11.44
CA ALA A 75 1.88 -3.17 -12.09
C ALA A 75 1.45 -4.44 -11.32
N ALA A 76 1.60 -4.45 -10.00
CA ALA A 76 1.14 -5.55 -9.15
C ALA A 76 -0.38 -5.73 -9.25
N THR A 77 -1.16 -4.66 -9.21
CA THR A 77 -2.62 -4.73 -9.34
C THR A 77 -3.04 -5.26 -10.73
N ALA A 78 -2.34 -4.86 -11.80
CA ALA A 78 -2.56 -5.42 -13.13
C ALA A 78 -2.22 -6.93 -13.21
N LYS A 79 -1.09 -7.33 -12.62
CA LYS A 79 -0.67 -8.73 -12.51
C LYS A 79 -1.66 -9.57 -11.71
N GLY A 80 -2.20 -9.04 -10.61
CA GLY A 80 -3.25 -9.68 -9.83
C GLY A 80 -4.48 -9.99 -10.69
N ARG A 81 -4.93 -9.03 -11.51
CA ARG A 81 -6.05 -9.23 -12.46
C ARG A 81 -5.74 -10.31 -13.49
N GLU A 82 -4.50 -10.40 -13.96
CA GLU A 82 -4.07 -11.48 -14.85
C GLU A 82 -4.17 -12.86 -14.17
N ARG A 83 -3.73 -12.97 -12.91
CA ARG A 83 -3.85 -14.22 -12.14
C ARG A 83 -5.30 -14.63 -11.93
N VAL A 84 -6.22 -13.68 -11.72
CA VAL A 84 -7.66 -13.96 -11.66
C VAL A 84 -8.18 -14.59 -12.95
N ARG A 85 -7.79 -14.08 -14.13
CA ARG A 85 -8.18 -14.64 -15.44
C ARG A 85 -7.67 -16.06 -15.65
N LYS A 86 -6.57 -16.42 -15.00
CA LYS A 86 -5.96 -17.76 -15.01
C LYS A 86 -6.45 -18.64 -13.85
N GLU A 87 -7.51 -18.22 -13.16
CA GLU A 87 -8.12 -18.91 -12.00
C GLU A 87 -7.17 -19.17 -10.82
N LYS A 88 -6.05 -18.44 -10.76
CA LYS A 88 -5.05 -18.52 -9.68
C LYS A 88 -5.42 -17.58 -8.54
N LEU A 89 -6.52 -17.88 -7.85
CA LEU A 89 -7.14 -16.97 -6.87
C LEU A 89 -6.23 -16.69 -5.65
N ASP A 90 -5.45 -17.68 -5.18
CA ASP A 90 -4.58 -17.48 -4.02
C ASP A 90 -3.36 -16.62 -4.35
N GLU A 91 -2.74 -16.84 -5.52
CA GLU A 91 -1.70 -15.96 -6.07
C GLU A 91 -2.25 -14.54 -6.27
N ALA A 92 -3.45 -14.40 -6.86
CA ALA A 92 -4.08 -13.10 -7.06
C ALA A 92 -4.33 -12.38 -5.73
N ARG A 93 -4.85 -13.09 -4.72
CA ARG A 93 -5.09 -12.54 -3.38
C ARG A 93 -3.81 -12.00 -2.78
N LEU A 94 -2.73 -12.78 -2.78
CA LEU A 94 -1.44 -12.32 -2.25
C LEU A 94 -0.94 -11.06 -2.97
N ILE A 95 -1.00 -11.05 -4.30
CA ILE A 95 -0.54 -9.91 -5.10
C ILE A 95 -1.36 -8.66 -4.76
N PHE A 96 -2.69 -8.78 -4.66
CA PHE A 96 -3.54 -7.65 -4.29
C PHE A 96 -3.29 -7.18 -2.86
N THR A 97 -3.13 -8.09 -1.90
CA THR A 97 -2.79 -7.71 -0.51
C THR A 97 -1.44 -6.99 -0.45
N SER A 98 -0.43 -7.49 -1.16
CA SER A 98 0.90 -6.86 -1.20
C SER A 98 0.85 -5.46 -1.84
N ALA A 99 0.11 -5.31 -2.94
CA ALA A 99 -0.11 -4.02 -3.58
C ALA A 99 -0.85 -3.04 -2.65
N ALA A 100 -1.85 -3.53 -1.90
CA ALA A 100 -2.58 -2.74 -0.92
C ALA A 100 -1.67 -2.30 0.24
N GLU A 101 -0.79 -3.16 0.73
CA GLU A 101 0.16 -2.80 1.79
C GLU A 101 1.11 -1.67 1.38
N LEU A 102 1.68 -1.74 0.18
CA LEU A 102 2.52 -0.68 -0.35
C LEU A 102 1.71 0.61 -0.55
N ALA A 103 0.54 0.53 -1.19
CA ALA A 103 -0.31 1.69 -1.42
C ALA A 103 -0.76 2.36 -0.11
N ALA A 104 -1.09 1.58 0.92
CA ALA A 104 -1.43 2.08 2.24
C ALA A 104 -0.26 2.82 2.89
N ALA A 105 0.97 2.31 2.76
CA ALA A 105 2.16 2.99 3.26
C ALA A 105 2.39 4.33 2.54
N LEU A 106 2.15 4.40 1.22
CA LEU A 106 2.24 5.66 0.46
C LEU A 106 1.17 6.67 0.92
N VAL A 107 -0.08 6.24 1.08
CA VAL A 107 -1.17 7.12 1.55
C VAL A 107 -0.91 7.63 2.98
N ALA A 108 -0.41 6.76 3.86
CA ALA A 108 0.01 7.17 5.21
C ALA A 108 1.15 8.18 5.16
N PHE A 109 2.13 8.01 4.26
CA PHE A 109 3.24 8.93 4.12
C PHE A 109 2.77 10.32 3.66
N ASP A 110 1.91 10.37 2.64
CA ASP A 110 1.27 11.61 2.18
C ASP A 110 0.53 12.32 3.31
N THR A 111 -0.20 11.56 4.13
CA THR A 111 -0.97 12.09 5.25
C THR A 111 -0.06 12.69 6.32
N HIS A 112 1.00 11.97 6.73
CA HIS A 112 1.93 12.44 7.76
C HIS A 112 2.88 13.55 7.28
N THR A 113 3.06 13.70 5.96
CA THR A 113 3.77 14.82 5.35
C THR A 113 2.86 15.97 4.95
N GLN A 114 1.58 15.93 5.35
CA GLN A 114 0.59 16.97 5.07
C GLN A 114 0.47 17.31 3.57
N GLY A 115 0.64 16.30 2.72
CA GLY A 115 0.52 16.44 1.27
C GLY A 115 1.76 17.00 0.55
N LEU A 116 2.91 17.13 1.22
CA LEU A 116 4.16 17.63 0.62
C LEU A 116 4.54 16.86 -0.66
N TYR A 117 4.18 15.58 -0.74
CA TYR A 117 4.48 14.69 -1.86
C TYR A 117 3.24 14.21 -2.62
N SER A 118 2.10 14.92 -2.49
CA SER A 118 0.83 14.52 -3.11
C SER A 118 0.89 14.48 -4.65
N LYS A 119 1.79 15.26 -5.26
CA LYS A 119 1.96 15.28 -6.72
C LYS A 119 2.49 13.93 -7.22
N GLU A 120 3.52 13.40 -6.57
CA GLU A 120 4.17 12.13 -6.91
C GLU A 120 3.27 10.93 -6.61
N MET A 121 2.40 11.05 -5.59
CA MET A 121 1.50 9.99 -5.16
C MET A 121 0.08 10.08 -5.73
N ARG A 122 -0.16 10.94 -6.73
CA ARG A 122 -1.49 11.10 -7.33
C ARG A 122 -2.01 9.76 -7.86
N GLY A 123 -3.12 9.30 -7.28
CA GLY A 123 -3.75 8.01 -7.61
C GLY A 123 -3.41 6.88 -6.63
N ALA A 124 -2.57 7.11 -5.62
CA ALA A 124 -2.24 6.07 -4.62
C ALA A 124 -3.47 5.63 -3.82
N ARG A 125 -4.38 6.56 -3.44
CA ARG A 125 -5.62 6.21 -2.74
C ARG A 125 -6.54 5.41 -3.65
N LYS A 126 -6.65 5.80 -4.93
CA LYS A 126 -7.40 5.01 -5.92
C LYS A 126 -6.87 3.59 -6.04
N GLU A 127 -5.57 3.41 -6.22
CA GLU A 127 -4.97 2.08 -6.32
C GLU A 127 -5.16 1.27 -5.03
N LEU A 128 -5.09 1.91 -3.85
CA LEU A 128 -5.38 1.26 -2.57
C LEU A 128 -6.82 0.72 -2.52
N VAL A 129 -7.81 1.52 -2.92
CA VAL A 129 -9.23 1.09 -2.98
C VAL A 129 -9.40 -0.12 -3.91
N LEU A 130 -8.76 -0.08 -5.08
CA LEU A 130 -8.84 -1.17 -6.06
C LEU A 130 -8.17 -2.44 -5.55
N ALA A 131 -6.98 -2.34 -4.98
CA ALA A 131 -6.23 -3.46 -4.45
C ALA A 131 -6.97 -4.14 -3.28
N LEU A 132 -7.44 -3.36 -2.29
CA LEU A 132 -8.24 -3.87 -1.17
C LEU A 132 -9.56 -4.49 -1.65
N GLY A 133 -10.26 -3.84 -2.57
CA GLY A 133 -11.51 -4.37 -3.12
C GLY A 133 -11.32 -5.72 -3.83
N ASN A 134 -10.24 -5.86 -4.60
CA ASN A 134 -9.91 -7.12 -5.25
C ASN A 134 -9.44 -8.19 -4.25
N ALA A 135 -8.66 -7.84 -3.23
CA ALA A 135 -8.29 -8.76 -2.16
C ALA A 135 -9.54 -9.28 -1.41
N SER A 136 -10.51 -8.40 -1.14
CA SER A 136 -11.80 -8.74 -0.55
C SER A 136 -12.58 -9.74 -1.43
N GLU A 137 -12.67 -9.49 -2.75
CA GLU A 137 -13.29 -10.42 -3.70
C GLU A 137 -12.62 -11.80 -3.69
N MET A 138 -11.29 -11.86 -3.69
CA MET A 138 -10.57 -13.14 -3.67
C MET A 138 -10.82 -13.89 -2.36
N ALA A 139 -10.85 -13.18 -1.23
CA ALA A 139 -11.16 -13.74 0.07
C ALA A 139 -12.60 -14.28 0.14
N LEU A 140 -13.59 -13.57 -0.44
CA LEU A 140 -14.98 -14.06 -0.53
C LEU A 140 -15.08 -15.37 -1.31
N ARG A 141 -14.43 -15.45 -2.48
CA ARG A 141 -14.43 -16.66 -3.32
C ARG A 141 -13.81 -17.86 -2.62
N ARG A 142 -12.88 -17.62 -1.68
CA ARG A 142 -12.25 -18.65 -0.83
C ARG A 142 -12.98 -18.85 0.51
N LYS A 143 -14.13 -18.21 0.74
CA LYS A 143 -14.90 -18.27 1.99
C LYS A 143 -14.13 -17.78 3.24
N HIS A 144 -13.10 -16.95 3.04
CA HIS A 144 -12.36 -16.30 4.13
C HIS A 144 -13.10 -15.02 4.55
N PHE A 145 -14.29 -15.16 5.12
CA PHE A 145 -15.23 -14.04 5.29
C PHE A 145 -14.69 -12.91 6.18
N GLN A 146 -14.00 -13.23 7.27
CA GLN A 146 -13.37 -12.20 8.12
C GLN A 146 -12.33 -11.37 7.36
N GLN A 147 -11.49 -12.01 6.54
CA GLN A 147 -10.50 -11.29 5.72
C GLN A 147 -11.19 -10.45 4.66
N ALA A 148 -12.21 -11.00 4.01
CA ALA A 148 -13.01 -10.28 3.02
C ALA A 148 -13.64 -9.02 3.63
N LEU A 149 -14.17 -9.13 4.84
CA LEU A 149 -14.77 -8.03 5.60
C LEU A 149 -13.74 -6.94 5.87
N ASN A 150 -12.58 -7.30 6.41
CA ASN A 150 -11.50 -6.36 6.75
C ASN A 150 -11.01 -5.59 5.51
N PHE A 151 -10.73 -6.30 4.41
CA PHE A 151 -10.30 -5.66 3.17
C PHE A 151 -11.42 -4.79 2.56
N GLY A 152 -12.66 -5.27 2.59
CA GLY A 152 -13.80 -4.54 2.06
C GLY A 152 -14.05 -3.23 2.81
N HIS A 153 -14.03 -3.26 4.15
CA HIS A 153 -14.14 -2.06 4.97
C HIS A 153 -13.03 -1.07 4.70
N GLY A 154 -11.76 -1.53 4.68
CA GLY A 154 -10.63 -0.67 4.35
C GLY A 154 -10.81 0.01 2.98
N ALA A 155 -11.30 -0.72 1.98
CA ALA A 155 -11.55 -0.16 0.66
C ALA A 155 -12.64 0.92 0.65
N VAL A 156 -13.70 0.75 1.45
CA VAL A 156 -14.79 1.75 1.60
C VAL A 156 -14.28 2.98 2.34
N THR A 157 -13.60 2.81 3.48
CA THR A 157 -13.07 3.92 4.28
C THR A 157 -12.08 4.79 3.51
N VAL A 158 -11.21 4.18 2.69
CA VAL A 158 -10.30 4.95 1.83
C VAL A 158 -11.07 5.69 0.73
N ALA A 159 -12.10 5.06 0.15
CA ALA A 159 -12.90 5.67 -0.90
C ALA A 159 -13.72 6.88 -0.43
N GLU A 160 -14.14 6.91 0.83
CA GLU A 160 -14.89 8.04 1.41
C GLU A 160 -14.06 9.33 1.51
N ASN A 161 -12.73 9.20 1.59
CA ASN A 161 -11.81 10.33 1.77
C ASN A 161 -10.96 10.60 0.53
N ILE A 162 -11.36 10.08 -0.64
CA ILE A 162 -10.55 10.22 -1.85
C ILE A 162 -10.78 11.59 -2.52
N PRO A 163 -9.71 12.34 -2.87
CA PRO A 163 -9.87 13.58 -3.62
C PRO A 163 -10.51 13.32 -4.99
N ALA A 164 -11.42 14.20 -5.42
CA ALA A 164 -12.08 14.11 -6.72
C ALA A 164 -11.07 14.03 -7.89
N ALA A 165 -9.90 14.68 -7.74
CA ALA A 165 -8.80 14.65 -8.70
C ALA A 165 -8.21 13.26 -8.96
N GLU A 166 -8.41 12.28 -8.08
CA GLU A 166 -7.97 10.89 -8.31
C GLU A 166 -8.95 10.08 -9.18
N ALA A 167 -10.13 10.62 -9.49
CA ALA A 167 -11.11 10.05 -10.42
C ALA A 167 -11.40 8.55 -10.15
N LEU A 168 -11.84 8.23 -8.93
CA LEU A 168 -12.33 6.90 -8.59
C LEU A 168 -13.73 6.71 -9.17
N ASP A 169 -13.90 5.65 -9.96
CA ASP A 169 -15.22 5.26 -10.48
C ASP A 169 -16.14 4.85 -9.31
N PRO A 170 -17.31 5.50 -9.14
CA PRO A 170 -18.28 5.19 -8.09
C PRO A 170 -18.71 3.71 -8.07
N ASN A 171 -18.68 3.02 -9.21
CA ASN A 171 -19.00 1.59 -9.27
C ASN A 171 -18.03 0.75 -8.43
N ASN A 172 -16.79 1.17 -8.24
CA ASN A 172 -15.85 0.47 -7.36
C ASN A 172 -16.27 0.58 -5.89
N VAL A 173 -16.80 1.74 -5.48
CA VAL A 173 -17.30 1.97 -4.13
C VAL A 173 -18.50 1.06 -3.85
N GLU A 174 -19.47 1.01 -4.78
CA GLU A 174 -20.65 0.16 -4.60
C GLU A 174 -20.29 -1.33 -4.60
N LYS A 175 -19.37 -1.76 -5.47
CA LYS A 175 -18.83 -3.14 -5.44
C LYS A 175 -18.22 -3.47 -4.08
N ASN A 176 -17.45 -2.56 -3.49
CA ASN A 176 -16.81 -2.78 -2.19
C ASN A 176 -17.84 -2.84 -1.05
N ARG A 177 -18.84 -1.94 -1.04
CA ARG A 177 -19.96 -2.00 -0.09
C ARG A 177 -20.74 -3.32 -0.18
N ARG A 178 -21.01 -3.80 -1.40
CA ARG A 178 -21.63 -5.10 -1.61
C ARG A 178 -20.79 -6.24 -1.03
N ARG A 179 -19.46 -6.23 -1.26
CA ARG A 179 -18.55 -7.25 -0.72
C ARG A 179 -18.54 -7.27 0.81
N VAL A 180 -18.57 -6.11 1.46
CA VAL A 180 -18.72 -5.98 2.92
C VAL A 180 -20.01 -6.66 3.39
N ARG A 181 -21.17 -6.32 2.78
CA ARG A 181 -22.46 -6.93 3.12
C ARG A 181 -22.45 -8.45 2.95
N LEU A 182 -21.91 -8.95 1.84
CA LEU A 182 -21.81 -10.39 1.59
C LEU A 182 -20.93 -11.11 2.62
N ALA A 183 -19.80 -10.50 3.00
CA ALA A 183 -18.93 -11.06 4.03
C ALA A 183 -19.63 -11.13 5.39
N GLN A 184 -20.34 -10.08 5.80
CA GLN A 184 -21.10 -10.04 7.06
C GLN A 184 -22.17 -11.13 7.11
N LEU A 185 -22.97 -11.27 6.04
CA LEU A 185 -24.04 -12.26 5.97
C LEU A 185 -23.52 -13.71 6.00
N SER A 186 -22.29 -13.93 5.53
CA SER A 186 -21.70 -15.28 5.45
C SER A 186 -20.96 -15.71 6.73
N MET A 187 -20.88 -14.82 7.73
CA MET A 187 -20.29 -15.11 9.04
C MET A 187 -21.33 -15.50 10.10
N VAL A 188 -22.62 -15.41 9.76
CA VAL A 188 -23.77 -15.82 10.58
C VAL A 188 -24.13 -17.26 10.23
#